data_AF-A0A6P1W513-F1
#
_entry.id   AF-A0A6P1W513-F1
#
_cell.length_a   1.000
_cell.length_b   1.000
_cell.length_c   1.000
_cell.angle_alpha   90.00
_cell.angle_beta   90.00
_cell.angle_gamma   90.00
#
_symmetry.space_group_name_H-M   'P 1'
#
loop_
_entity.id
_entity.type
_entity.pdbx_description
1 polymer ?
#
loop_
_entity_poly.entity_id
_entity_poly.type
_entity_poly.pdbx_seq_one_letter_code
_entity_poly.pdbx_strand_id
1 'polypeptide(L)' 'MRLTWTFYPKSQPSVTLSVVYLPQLDTVKTPGYLEIDSNTAYVSWDSFRIFNNGSQTEKRSLFGSLTRVGHFNPLDPL' A
#
# COMPACT_ATOMS: atom_id res chain seq x y z
N MET A 1 3.79 -2.55 11.39
CA MET A 1 3.54 -1.09 11.54
C MET A 1 2.45 -0.68 10.55
N ARG A 2 1.64 0.35 10.86
CA ARG A 2 0.55 0.80 9.98
C ARG A 2 0.55 2.33 9.86
N LEU A 3 0.26 2.85 8.68
CA LEU A 3 -0.03 4.27 8.45
C LEU A 3 -1.28 4.43 7.59
N THR A 4 -1.85 5.63 7.61
CA THR A 4 -3.06 5.97 6.86
C THR A 4 -2.72 7.09 5.87
N TRP A 5 -3.03 6.88 4.60
CA TRP A 5 -2.85 7.87 3.54
C TRP A 5 -4.20 8.22 2.93
N THR A 6 -4.71 9.42 3.25
CA THR A 6 -5.99 9.89 2.74
C THR A 6 -5.77 10.88 1.60
N PHE A 7 -6.42 10.62 0.47
CA PHE A 7 -6.51 11.53 -0.67
C PHE A 7 -7.88 12.22 -0.66
N TYR A 8 -7.87 13.54 -0.83
CA TYR A 8 -9.07 14.38 -0.88
C TYR A 8 -9.28 14.89 -2.31
N PRO A 9 -9.89 14.08 -3.21
CA PRO A 9 -10.25 14.53 -4.55
C PRO A 9 -11.27 15.68 -4.48
N LYS A 10 -11.14 16.67 -5.38
CA LYS A 10 -12.12 17.77 -5.46
C LYS A 10 -13.47 17.21 -5.89
N SER A 11 -14.51 17.52 -5.10
CA SER A 11 -15.91 17.13 -5.35
C SER A 11 -16.19 15.62 -5.35
N GLN A 12 -15.33 14.81 -4.74
CA GLN A 12 -15.54 13.38 -4.53
C GLN A 12 -15.28 13.01 -3.06
N PRO A 13 -15.82 11.88 -2.57
CA PRO A 13 -15.50 11.38 -1.24
C PRO A 13 -13.99 11.18 -1.06
N SER A 14 -13.49 11.44 0.15
CA SER A 14 -12.09 11.17 0.48
C SER A 14 -11.82 9.67 0.39
N VAL A 15 -10.70 9.31 -0.26
CA VAL A 15 -10.27 7.92 -0.38
C VAL A 15 -9.14 7.70 0.61
N THR A 16 -9.30 6.74 1.51
CA THR A 16 -8.32 6.44 2.56
C THR A 16 -7.66 5.09 2.28
N LEU A 17 -6.36 5.11 2.01
CA LEU A 17 -5.52 3.92 1.87
C LEU A 17 -4.91 3.56 3.23
N SER A 18 -5.15 2.34 3.70
CA SER A 18 -4.40 1.79 4.84
C SER A 18 -3.11 1.16 4.32
N VAL A 19 -1.96 1.51 4.88
CA VAL A 19 -0.68 0.90 4.49
C VAL A 19 -0.11 0.13 5.66
N VAL A 20 0.10 -1.17 5.48
CA VAL A 20 0.58 -2.11 6.49
C VAL A 20 1.93 -2.65 6.06
N TYR A 21 2.95 -2.42 6.87
CA TYR A 21 4.25 -3.04 6.69
C TYR A 21 4.19 -4.51 7.13
N LEU A 22 4.60 -5.41 6.22
CA LEU A 22 4.78 -6.84 6.47
C LEU A 22 6.24 -7.24 6.23
N PRO A 23 6.98 -7.66 7.29
CA PRO A 23 8.38 -8.06 7.18
C PRO A 23 8.62 -9.22 6.21
N GLN A 24 7.63 -10.11 6.02
CA GLN A 24 7.72 -11.24 5.09
C GLN A 24 8.00 -10.77 3.66
N LEU A 25 7.51 -9.58 3.29
CA LEU A 25 7.67 -9.00 1.97
C LEU A 25 9.04 -8.37 1.74
N ASP A 26 9.89 -8.21 2.77
CA ASP A 26 11.25 -7.68 2.61
C ASP A 26 12.16 -8.65 1.86
N THR A 27 11.86 -9.94 1.97
CA THR A 27 12.61 -11.01 1.26
C THR A 27 12.15 -11.19 -0.18
N VAL A 28 11.00 -10.61 -0.54
CA VAL A 28 10.38 -10.75 -1.86
C VAL A 28 10.60 -9.47 -2.65
N LYS A 29 11.02 -9.58 -3.90
CA LYS A 29 11.22 -8.42 -4.77
C LYS A 29 9.88 -7.95 -5.35
N THR A 30 9.00 -7.46 -4.48
CA THR A 30 7.67 -6.94 -4.83
C THR A 30 7.47 -5.52 -4.30
N PRO A 31 6.78 -4.63 -5.06
CA PRO A 31 6.32 -3.34 -4.53
C PRO A 31 5.31 -3.48 -3.38
N GLY A 32 4.61 -4.62 -3.32
CA GLY A 32 3.54 -4.92 -2.37
C GLY A 32 2.20 -5.25 -3.05
N TYR A 33 1.18 -5.48 -2.23
CA TYR A 33 -0.15 -5.90 -2.64
C TYR A 33 -1.20 -4.89 -2.18
N LEU A 34 -2.19 -4.61 -3.01
CA LEU A 34 -3.36 -3.80 -2.68
C LEU A 34 -4.59 -4.70 -2.62
N GLU A 35 -5.11 -4.93 -1.42
CA GLU A 35 -6.41 -5.54 -1.21
C GLU A 35 -7.50 -4.50 -1.53
N ILE A 36 -8.26 -4.76 -2.59
CA ILE A 36 -9.19 -3.78 -3.17
C ILE A 36 -10.37 -3.51 -2.22
N ASP A 37 -10.91 -4.58 -1.61
CA ASP A 37 -12.14 -4.50 -0.82
C ASP A 37 -11.93 -3.70 0.48
N SER A 38 -10.77 -3.85 1.11
CA SER A 38 -10.43 -3.15 2.35
C SER A 38 -9.67 -1.84 2.11
N ASN A 39 -9.28 -1.57 0.86
CA ASN A 39 -8.35 -0.51 0.47
C ASN A 39 -7.09 -0.51 1.34
N THR A 40 -6.48 -1.69 1.50
CA THR A 40 -5.27 -1.91 2.31
C THR A 40 -4.11 -2.34 1.44
N ALA A 41 -3.02 -1.58 1.49
CA ALA A 41 -1.74 -1.92 0.90
C ALA A 41 -0.86 -2.67 1.91
N TYR A 42 -0.44 -3.88 1.57
CA TYR A 42 0.53 -4.68 2.31
C TYR A 42 1.87 -4.59 1.60
N VAL A 43 2.89 -4.08 2.29
CA VAL A 43 4.13 -3.65 1.65
C VAL A 43 5.38 -4.03 2.45
N SER A 44 6.52 -4.13 1.76
CA SER A 44 7.85 -4.24 2.37
C SER A 44 8.26 -2.93 3.06
N TRP A 45 9.36 -2.95 3.79
CA TRP A 45 9.90 -1.81 4.51
C TRP A 45 10.25 -0.64 3.57
N ASP A 46 10.86 -0.93 2.41
CA ASP A 46 11.24 0.10 1.45
C ASP A 46 10.02 0.85 0.89
N SER A 47 8.99 0.10 0.50
CA SER A 47 7.71 0.65 0.07
C SER A 47 6.99 1.40 1.20
N PHE A 48 7.02 0.87 2.43
CA PHE A 48 6.44 1.53 3.59
C PHE A 48 7.08 2.90 3.86
N ARG A 49 8.41 3.00 3.72
CA ARG A 49 9.14 4.26 3.88
C ARG A 49 8.74 5.30 2.85
N ILE A 50 8.50 4.90 1.60
CA ILE A 50 8.01 5.80 0.55
C ILE A 50 6.61 6.31 0.91
N PHE A 51 5.71 5.44 1.37
CA PHE A 51 4.38 5.86 1.81
C PHE A 51 4.40 6.77 3.04
N ASN A 52 5.38 6.63 3.92
CA ASN A 52 5.54 7.50 5.07
C ASN A 52 6.09 8.87 4.65
N ASN A 53 7.28 8.90 4.03
CA ASN A 53 8.09 10.11 3.90
C ASN A 53 8.30 10.59 2.45
N GLY A 54 7.88 9.81 1.45
CA GLY A 54 8.04 10.19 0.04
C GLY A 54 7.19 11.39 -0.37
N SER A 55 7.50 11.99 -1.51
CA SER A 55 6.67 13.01 -2.14
C SER A 55 5.33 12.43 -2.61
N GLN A 56 4.33 13.28 -2.86
CA GLN A 56 3.05 12.81 -3.42
C GLN A 56 3.22 12.08 -4.75
N THR A 57 4.16 12.50 -5.59
CA THR A 57 4.48 11.86 -6.87
C THR A 57 5.00 10.45 -6.65
N GLU A 58 5.92 10.25 -5.71
CA GLU A 58 6.47 8.93 -5.37
C GLU A 58 5.39 8.02 -4.77
N LYS A 59 4.56 8.52 -3.85
CA LYS A 59 3.45 7.76 -3.26
C LYS A 59 2.45 7.32 -4.32
N ARG A 60 2.09 8.21 -5.26
CA ARG A 60 1.17 7.87 -6.38
C ARG A 60 1.79 6.86 -7.34
N SER A 61 3.08 7.01 -7.66
CA SER A 61 3.81 6.07 -8.51
C SER A 61 3.84 4.67 -7.88
N LEU A 62 4.22 4.59 -6.60
CA LEU A 62 4.26 3.33 -5.85
C LEU A 62 2.87 2.71 -5.70
N PHE A 63 1.84 3.51 -5.40
CA PHE A 63 0.46 3.03 -5.38
C PHE A 63 0.04 2.41 -6.73
N GLY A 64 0.48 3.00 -7.84
CA GLY A 64 0.25 2.48 -9.18
C GLY A 64 0.90 1.11 -9.43
N SER A 65 2.05 0.83 -8.81
CA SER A 65 2.82 -0.41 -8.99
C SER A 65 2.43 -1.55 -8.05
N LEU A 66 1.50 -1.33 -7.10
CA LEU A 66 0.99 -2.39 -6.23
C LEU A 66 0.21 -3.44 -7.03
N THR A 67 0.43 -4.71 -6.67
CA THR A 67 -0.32 -5.84 -7.23
C THR A 67 -1.72 -5.87 -6.62
N ARG A 68 -2.75 -5.74 -7.45
CA ARG A 68 -4.14 -5.73 -6.99
C ARG A 68 -4.63 -7.15 -6.74
N VAL A 69 -5.17 -7.39 -5.55
CA VAL A 69 -5.73 -8.68 -5.14
C VAL A 69 -7.12 -8.46 -4.55
N GLY A 70 -8.01 -9.43 -4.74
CA GLY A 70 -9.35 -9.38 -4.13
C GLY A 70 -9.27 -9.54 -2.62
N HIS A 71 -8.60 -10.60 -2.17
CA HIS A 71 -8.31 -10.87 -0.77
C HIS A 71 -6.82 -11.15 -0.59
N PHE A 72 -6.21 -10.55 0.44
CA PHE A 72 -4.80 -10.80 0.77
C PHE A 72 -4.68 -11.62 2.06
N ASN A 73 -4.03 -12.79 1.99
CA ASN A 73 -3.71 -13.58 3.17
C ASN A 73 -2.23 -13.37 3.58
N PRO A 74 -1.95 -12.67 4.68
CA PRO A 74 -0.58 -12.44 5.15
C PRO A 74 0.13 -13.70 5.67
N LEU A 75 -0.60 -14.81 5.87
CA LEU A 75 -0.02 -16.08 6.30
C LEU A 75 0.34 -17.00 5.13
N ASP A 76 -0.14 -16.69 3.93
CA ASP A 76 0.14 -17.42 2.70
C ASP A 76 0.31 -16.41 1.54
N PRO A 77 1.43 -15.69 1.51
CA PRO A 77 1.71 -14.73 0.45
C PRO A 77 1.95 -15.50 -0.85
N LEU A 78 0.95 -15.47 -1.74
CA LEU A 78 0.97 -16.03 -3.10
C LEU A 78 2.25 -15.71 -3.88
#